data_AF-A0A1Z1WLH9-F1
#
_entry.id   AF-A0A1Z1WLH9-F1
#
_cell.length_a   1.000
_cell.length_b   1.000
_cell.length_c   1.000
_cell.angle_alpha   90.00
_cell.angle_beta   90.00
_cell.angle_gamma   90.00
#
_symmetry.space_group_name_H-M   'P 1'
#
loop_
_entity.id
_entity.type
_entity.pdbx_description
1 polymer ?
#
loop_
_entity_poly.entity_id
_entity_poly.type
_entity_poly.pdbx_seq_one_letter_code
_entity_poly.pdbx_strand_id
1 'polypeptide(L)'
;MHDDRPLVEERLERALRQFIRPAQYAARVPLALSVWHAPGEPVPVAEALAETYEPFQAGSDWGKPWSTSWFRLEGQVPREWEGRHVEAVIDPGFTGRGRASRRRAWCTTPRGCP
;
A
#
# COMPACT_ATOMS: atom_id res chain seq x y z
N MET A 1 18.60 -21.91 36.23
CA MET A 1 18.80 -20.73 35.38
C MET A 1 17.62 -20.67 34.43
N HIS A 2 16.68 -19.76 34.65
CA HIS A 2 15.47 -19.64 33.83
C HIS A 2 15.79 -18.77 32.61
N ASP A 3 15.27 -19.16 31.46
CA ASP A 3 15.43 -18.40 30.24
C ASP A 3 14.27 -17.39 30.13
N ASP A 4 14.54 -16.15 30.53
CA ASP A 4 13.54 -15.07 30.52
C ASP A 4 13.38 -14.43 29.12
N ARG A 5 14.18 -14.85 28.12
CA ARG A 5 14.10 -14.36 26.73
C ARG A 5 12.67 -14.36 26.17
N PRO A 6 11.86 -15.44 26.24
CA PRO A 6 10.50 -15.43 25.72
C PRO A 6 9.61 -14.36 26.35
N LEU A 7 9.73 -14.13 27.66
CA LEU A 7 8.96 -13.09 28.36
C LEU A 7 9.38 -11.67 27.94
N VAL A 8 10.66 -11.46 27.66
CA VAL A 8 11.18 -10.18 27.17
C VAL A 8 10.77 -9.95 25.71
N GLU A 9 10.84 -10.96 24.86
CA GLU A 9 10.43 -10.89 23.45
C GLU A 9 8.93 -10.57 23.32
N GLU A 10 8.07 -11.22 24.11
CA GLU A 10 6.63 -10.92 24.11
C GLU A 10 6.33 -9.48 24.55
N ARG A 11 7.08 -8.97 25.54
CA ARG A 11 6.94 -7.58 26.02
C ARG A 11 7.40 -6.59 24.95
N LEU A 12 8.51 -6.85 24.28
CA LEU A 12 9.03 -6.01 23.21
C LEU A 12 8.06 -5.98 22.04
N GLU A 13 7.59 -7.15 21.61
CA GLU A 13 6.64 -7.28 20.51
C GLU A 13 5.31 -6.57 20.82
N ARG A 14 4.84 -6.63 22.06
CA ARG A 14 3.68 -5.84 22.51
C ARG A 14 3.96 -4.34 22.46
N ALA A 15 5.12 -3.89 22.95
CA ALA A 15 5.50 -2.48 22.92
C ALA A 15 5.59 -1.93 21.49
N LEU A 16 6.15 -2.72 20.57
CA LEU A 16 6.21 -2.39 19.15
C LEU A 16 4.81 -2.24 18.56
N ARG A 17 3.89 -3.18 18.82
CA ARG A 17 2.52 -3.12 18.28
C ARG A 17 1.67 -2.01 18.89
N GLN A 18 1.83 -1.73 20.17
CA GLN A 18 0.95 -0.79 20.89
C GLN A 18 1.41 0.66 20.81
N PHE A 19 2.71 0.91 20.82
CA PHE A 19 3.25 2.26 20.93
C PHE A 19 4.01 2.69 19.69
N ILE A 20 4.96 1.87 19.23
CA ILE A 20 5.91 2.30 18.20
C ILE A 20 5.28 2.31 16.81
N ARG A 21 4.66 1.19 16.38
CA ARG A 21 4.03 1.10 15.04
C ARG A 21 2.88 2.10 14.86
N PRO A 22 1.98 2.32 15.84
CA PRO A 22 0.93 3.33 15.71
C PRO A 22 1.46 4.76 15.68
N ALA A 23 2.54 5.05 16.41
CA ALA A 23 3.14 6.38 16.46
C ALA A 23 3.97 6.74 15.22
N GLN A 24 4.28 5.76 14.35
CA GLN A 24 5.06 5.99 13.14
C GLN A 24 4.38 7.00 12.18
N TYR A 25 3.04 7.00 12.12
CA TYR A 25 2.27 7.91 11.29
C TYR A 25 1.23 8.66 12.15
N ALA A 26 1.69 9.71 12.82
CA ALA A 26 0.89 10.47 13.78
C ALA A 26 -0.35 11.16 13.16
N ALA A 27 -0.29 11.52 11.87
CA ALA A 27 -1.40 12.06 11.11
C ALA A 27 -1.50 11.32 9.77
N ARG A 28 -2.73 10.98 9.35
CA ARG A 28 -3.00 10.31 8.08
C ARG A 28 -4.34 10.75 7.51
N VAL A 29 -4.39 10.88 6.20
CA VAL A 29 -5.62 11.10 5.43
C VAL A 29 -5.73 9.98 4.38
N PRO A 30 -6.92 9.40 4.17
CA PRO A 30 -7.10 8.36 3.16
C PRO A 30 -6.92 8.95 1.76
N LEU A 31 -6.31 8.18 0.87
CA LEU A 31 -6.30 8.46 -0.57
C LEU A 31 -7.56 7.86 -1.19
N ALA A 32 -8.17 8.57 -2.13
CA ALA A 32 -9.17 8.01 -3.02
C ALA A 32 -8.49 6.98 -3.94
N LEU A 33 -9.05 5.78 -4.00
CA LEU A 33 -8.54 4.70 -4.82
C LEU A 33 -9.50 4.44 -5.97
N SER A 34 -8.94 4.19 -7.14
CA SER A 34 -9.69 3.65 -8.27
C SER A 34 -8.85 2.59 -8.96
N VAL A 35 -9.49 1.60 -9.57
CA VAL A 35 -8.83 0.44 -10.17
C VAL A 35 -9.27 0.26 -11.62
N TRP A 36 -8.33 -0.16 -12.46
CA TRP A 36 -8.59 -0.70 -13.77
C TRP A 36 -7.93 -2.07 -13.88
N HIS A 37 -8.70 -3.08 -14.28
CA HIS A 37 -8.20 -4.44 -14.47
C HIS A 37 -7.80 -4.63 -15.94
N ALA A 38 -6.51 -4.79 -16.20
CA ALA A 38 -6.00 -4.96 -17.55
C ALA A 38 -6.50 -6.29 -18.16
N PRO A 39 -7.05 -6.30 -19.39
CA PRO A 39 -7.59 -7.50 -20.02
C PRO A 39 -6.52 -8.48 -20.52
N GLY A 40 -5.26 -8.06 -20.62
CA GLY A 40 -4.11 -8.86 -21.05
C GLY A 40 -2.80 -8.09 -20.88
N GLU A 41 -1.67 -8.76 -21.03
CA GLU A 41 -0.33 -8.15 -20.91
C GLU A 41 0.52 -8.37 -22.17
N PRO A 42 1.45 -7.44 -22.50
CA PRO A 42 1.77 -6.20 -21.78
C PRO A 42 0.90 -5.00 -22.19
N VAL A 43 0.50 -4.18 -21.22
CA VAL A 43 -0.16 -2.88 -21.48
C VAL A 43 0.88 -1.76 -21.36
N PRO A 44 1.10 -0.93 -22.40
CA PRO A 44 1.91 0.27 -22.30
C PRO A 44 1.38 1.26 -21.25
N VAL A 45 2.29 1.92 -20.52
CA VAL A 45 1.93 2.88 -19.46
C VAL A 45 0.98 3.97 -19.97
N ALA A 46 1.23 4.49 -21.18
CA ALA A 46 0.40 5.54 -21.77
C ALA A 46 -1.05 5.09 -22.01
N GLU A 47 -1.25 3.83 -22.41
CA GLU A 47 -2.59 3.24 -22.55
C GLU A 47 -3.24 3.09 -21.18
N ALA A 48 -2.54 2.49 -20.22
CA ALA A 48 -3.06 2.31 -18.87
C ALA A 48 -3.45 3.64 -18.18
N LEU A 49 -2.74 4.74 -18.46
CA LEU A 49 -3.08 6.06 -17.91
C LEU A 49 -4.35 6.66 -18.52
N ALA A 50 -4.66 6.33 -19.78
CA ALA A 50 -5.83 6.84 -20.51
C ALA A 50 -7.12 6.04 -20.25
N GLU A 51 -7.01 4.89 -19.59
CA GLU A 51 -8.14 4.01 -19.31
C GLU A 51 -9.14 4.57 -18.30
N THR A 52 -10.31 3.93 -18.24
CA THR A 52 -11.36 4.27 -17.29
C THR A 52 -11.18 3.48 -15.99
N TYR A 53 -10.99 4.20 -14.90
CA TYR A 53 -10.80 3.63 -13.56
C TYR A 53 -12.11 3.71 -12.78
N GLU A 54 -12.47 2.62 -12.12
CA GLU A 54 -13.65 2.53 -11.28
C GLU A 54 -13.29 2.71 -9.80
N PRO A 55 -14.14 3.34 -8.97
CA PRO A 55 -13.89 3.51 -7.55
C PRO A 55 -13.57 2.17 -6.86
N PHE A 56 -12.51 2.17 -6.05
CA PHE A 56 -12.05 0.98 -5.32
C PHE A 56 -11.98 1.25 -3.83
N GLN A 57 -12.35 0.26 -3.01
CA GLN A 57 -12.25 0.36 -1.56
C GLN A 57 -11.04 -0.46 -1.07
N ALA A 58 -10.19 0.16 -0.26
CA ALA A 58 -9.06 -0.54 0.36
C ALA A 58 -9.56 -1.74 1.20
N GLY A 59 -8.90 -2.88 1.04
CA GLY A 59 -9.27 -4.14 1.70
C GLY A 59 -10.25 -5.02 0.92
N SER A 60 -10.80 -4.53 -0.20
CA SER A 60 -11.57 -5.36 -1.12
C SER A 60 -10.66 -6.33 -1.90
N ASP A 61 -11.22 -7.48 -2.27
CA ASP A 61 -10.55 -8.41 -3.17
C ASP A 61 -10.37 -7.77 -4.55
N TRP A 62 -9.23 -8.04 -5.20
CA TRP A 62 -8.90 -7.44 -6.49
C TRP A 62 -8.18 -8.43 -7.40
N GLY A 63 -8.68 -8.51 -8.64
CA GLY A 63 -8.09 -9.31 -9.70
C GLY A 63 -8.12 -10.82 -9.47
N LYS A 64 -7.91 -11.58 -10.54
CA LYS A 64 -7.62 -13.02 -10.47
C LYS A 64 -6.13 -13.24 -10.18
N PRO A 65 -5.72 -14.42 -9.69
CA PRO A 65 -4.31 -14.77 -9.63
C PRO A 65 -3.63 -14.51 -10.97
N TRP A 66 -2.45 -13.88 -10.95
CA TRP A 66 -1.66 -13.55 -12.14
C TRP A 66 -2.31 -12.57 -13.12
N SER A 67 -3.35 -11.86 -12.70
CA SER A 67 -3.86 -10.70 -13.43
C SER A 67 -3.14 -9.42 -13.02
N THR A 68 -3.15 -8.44 -13.93
CA THR A 68 -2.60 -7.11 -13.70
C THR A 68 -3.72 -6.11 -13.50
N SER A 69 -3.59 -5.34 -12.44
CA SER A 69 -4.52 -4.26 -12.11
C SER A 69 -3.72 -3.00 -11.87
N TRP A 70 -4.17 -1.93 -12.48
CA TRP A 70 -3.64 -0.59 -12.29
C TRP A 70 -4.47 0.13 -11.25
N PHE A 71 -3.80 0.77 -10.30
CA PHE A 71 -4.47 1.59 -9.29
C PHE A 71 -4.12 3.05 -9.53
N ARG A 72 -5.15 3.88 -9.46
CA ARG A 72 -5.01 5.32 -9.36
C ARG A 72 -5.25 5.71 -7.91
N LEU A 73 -4.27 6.40 -7.34
CA LEU A 73 -4.34 6.93 -5.97
C LEU A 73 -4.36 8.45 -6.05
N GLU A 74 -5.41 9.05 -5.52
CA GLU A 74 -5.62 10.50 -5.55
C GLU A 74 -5.83 11.03 -4.14
N GLY A 75 -5.19 12.14 -3.82
CA GLY A 75 -5.35 12.78 -2.54
C GLY A 75 -4.68 14.14 -2.51
N GLN A 76 -5.09 14.95 -1.54
CA GLN A 76 -4.53 16.27 -1.33
C GLN A 76 -3.77 16.27 0.00
N VAL A 77 -2.53 16.76 -0.04
CA VAL A 77 -1.76 16.96 1.18
C VAL A 77 -2.39 18.11 1.96
N PRO A 78 -2.85 17.89 3.21
CA PRO A 78 -3.44 18.95 4.01
C PRO A 78 -2.44 20.09 4.26
N ARG A 79 -2.94 21.34 4.25
CA ARG A 79 -2.09 22.53 4.51
C ARG A 79 -1.40 22.49 5.88
N GLU A 80 -2.04 21.87 6.86
CA GLU A 80 -1.49 21.64 8.21
C GLU A 80 -0.19 20.81 8.22
N TRP A 81 0.14 20.11 7.13
CA TRP A 81 1.38 19.34 6.99
C TRP A 81 2.48 20.09 6.23
N GLU A 82 2.27 21.37 5.90
CA GLU A 82 3.28 22.19 5.26
C GLU A 82 4.59 22.19 6.06
N GLY A 83 5.72 22.08 5.35
CA GLY A 83 7.06 21.98 5.96
C GLY A 83 7.38 20.63 6.61
N ARG A 84 6.47 19.64 6.57
CA ARG A 84 6.73 18.27 7.05
C ARG A 84 7.09 17.33 5.90
N HIS A 85 7.78 16.24 6.23
CA HIS A 85 7.93 15.12 5.30
C HIS A 85 6.59 14.40 5.18
N VAL A 86 6.09 14.25 3.95
CA VAL A 86 4.83 13.57 3.66
C VAL A 86 5.11 12.37 2.77
N GLU A 87 4.57 11.22 3.16
CA GLU A 87 4.75 9.95 2.45
C GLU A 87 3.38 9.34 2.11
N ALA A 88 3.29 8.70 0.96
CA ALA A 88 2.15 7.84 0.61
C ALA A 88 2.49 6.40 0.98
N VAL A 89 1.76 5.83 1.95
CA VAL A 89 1.96 4.45 2.39
C VAL A 89 0.98 3.55 1.65
N ILE A 90 1.52 2.61 0.86
CA ILE A 90 0.73 1.70 0.02
C ILE A 90 1.08 0.26 0.41
N ASP A 91 0.10 -0.47 0.92
CA ASP A 91 0.21 -1.91 1.20
C ASP A 91 -0.70 -2.69 0.25
N PRO A 92 -0.14 -3.39 -0.76
CA PRO A 92 -0.92 -4.21 -1.70
C PRO A 92 -1.35 -5.56 -1.11
N GLY A 93 -1.16 -5.81 0.19
CA GLY A 93 -1.72 -6.97 0.90
C GLY A 93 -0.86 -8.23 0.82
N PHE A 94 0.47 -8.11 0.89
CA PHE A 94 1.36 -9.28 0.90
C PHE A 94 1.29 -10.06 2.22
N THR A 95 0.24 -10.85 2.45
CA THR A 95 0.18 -11.76 3.60
C THR A 95 0.87 -13.09 3.24
N GLY A 96 2.02 -13.36 3.85
CA GLY A 96 2.94 -14.46 3.54
C GLY A 96 2.49 -15.89 3.86
N ARG A 97 1.26 -16.30 3.51
CA ARG A 97 0.79 -17.69 3.72
C ARG A 97 0.27 -18.44 2.48
N GLY A 98 0.25 -17.83 1.30
CA GLY A 98 -0.14 -18.50 0.05
C GLY A 98 1.02 -18.64 -0.93
N ARG A 99 1.14 -19.80 -1.61
CA ARG A 99 2.15 -20.13 -2.65
C ARG A 99 2.03 -19.31 -3.95
N ALA A 100 1.61 -18.05 -3.86
CA ALA A 100 1.55 -17.10 -4.96
C ALA A 100 1.83 -15.69 -4.44
N SER A 101 3.10 -15.37 -4.14
CA SER A 101 3.47 -14.04 -3.64
C SER A 101 4.68 -13.47 -4.37
N ARG A 102 4.55 -13.33 -5.69
CA ARG A 102 5.38 -12.41 -6.45
C ARG A 102 4.49 -11.41 -7.17
N ARG A 103 3.92 -10.49 -6.41
CA ARG A 103 3.30 -9.27 -6.97
C ARG A 103 4.40 -8.21 -7.05
N ARG A 104 4.47 -7.48 -8.15
CA ARG A 104 5.38 -6.34 -8.32
C ARG A 104 4.52 -5.11 -8.45
N ALA A 105 4.82 -4.07 -7.69
CA ALA A 105 4.17 -2.78 -7.80
C ALA A 105 5.16 -1.79 -8.43
N TRP A 106 4.71 -1.07 -9.44
CA TRP A 106 5.42 0.06 -10.02
C TRP A 106 4.54 1.28 -9.79
N CYS A 107 5.08 2.29 -9.11
CA CYS A 107 4.40 3.56 -8.94
C CYS A 107 4.89 4.50 -10.03
N THR A 108 3.96 5.24 -10.64
CA THR A 108 4.31 6.35 -11.51
C THR A 108 3.50 7.54 -11.07
N THR A 109 4.17 8.67 -10.86
CA THR A 109 3.46 9.93 -10.66
C THR A 109 2.95 10.43 -12.02
N PRO A 110 1.86 11.22 -12.09
CA PRO A 110 1.40 11.81 -13.35
C PRO A 110 2.44 12.74 -14.01
N ARG A 111 3.55 13.05 -13.33
CA ARG A 111 4.72 13.74 -13.89
C ARG A 111 5.75 12.81 -14.55
N GLY A 112 5.51 11.50 -14.59
CA GLY A 112 6.38 10.53 -15.25
C GLY A 112 7.67 10.20 -14.50
N CYS A 113 7.82 10.64 -13.25
CA CYS A 113 8.92 10.19 -12.40
C CYS A 113 8.52 8.91 -11.64
N PRO A 114 9.33 7.83 -11.75
CA PRO A 114 9.16 6.62 -10.96
C PRO A 114 9.47 6.84 -9.48
#